data_AF-A0A3A0CKM0-F1
#
_entry.id   AF-A0A3A0CKM0-F1
#
_cell.length_a   1.000
_cell.length_b   1.000
_cell.length_c   1.000
_cell.angle_alpha   90.00
_cell.angle_beta   90.00
_cell.angle_gamma   90.00
#
_symmetry.space_group_name_H-M   'P 1'
#
loop_
_entity.id
_entity.type
_entity.pdbx_description
1 polymer ?
#
loop_
_entity_poly.entity_id
_entity_poly.type
_entity_poly.pdbx_seq_one_letter_code
_entity_poly.pdbx_strand_id
1 'polypeptide(L)'
;MNVRDALLQRFNERVMRMRAALDRFDDPAAERERVGPKWNVRDLVGHFVFWDTEAAERMPEIAGGRKPPDYDFDRVNDEVFRKYRRMSYVMLVPQLRAAEEKLAAAIRAVPAELLIDSPVRTWVDEAAIEHYDRHWPGLKAAVDRLPAS
;
A
#
# COMPACT_ATOMS: atom_id res chain seq x y z
N MET A 1 -23.80 5.65 7.69
CA MET A 1 -22.76 4.99 6.87
C MET A 1 -22.52 3.62 7.47
N ASN A 2 -22.50 2.54 6.68
CA ASN A 2 -22.21 1.21 7.21
C ASN A 2 -20.68 1.03 7.41
N VAL A 3 -20.27 -0.01 8.15
CA VAL A 3 -18.85 -0.25 8.48
C VAL A 3 -17.97 -0.42 7.24
N ARG A 4 -18.47 -1.10 6.20
CA ARG A 4 -17.73 -1.31 4.95
C ARG A 4 -17.46 0.01 4.24
N ASP A 5 -18.48 0.85 4.08
CA ASP A 5 -18.35 2.15 3.44
C ASP A 5 -17.39 3.06 4.20
N ALA A 6 -17.42 3.04 5.54
CA ALA A 6 -16.50 3.79 6.37
C ALA A 6 -15.04 3.32 6.19
N LEU A 7 -14.80 2.01 6.13
CA LEU A 7 -13.46 1.46 5.90
C LEU A 7 -12.95 1.79 4.48
N LEU A 8 -13.79 1.64 3.47
CA LEU A 8 -13.43 2.00 2.09
C LEU A 8 -13.18 3.50 1.93
N GLN A 9 -13.95 4.35 2.59
CA GLN A 9 -13.68 5.78 2.62
C GLN A 9 -12.30 6.06 3.22
N ARG A 10 -12.00 5.50 4.40
CA ARG A 10 -10.69 5.68 5.06
C ARG A 10 -9.53 5.18 4.19
N PHE A 11 -9.69 4.03 3.54
CA PHE A 11 -8.72 3.49 2.58
C PHE A 11 -8.52 4.44 1.40
N ASN A 12 -9.62 4.84 0.74
CA ASN A 12 -9.58 5.71 -0.44
C ASN A 12 -8.96 7.08 -0.15
N GLU A 13 -9.23 7.67 1.02
CA GLU A 13 -8.61 8.94 1.42
C GLU A 13 -7.08 8.83 1.48
N ARG A 14 -6.55 7.71 2.00
CA ARG A 14 -5.10 7.44 2.07
C ARG A 14 -4.51 7.19 0.70
N VAL A 15 -5.14 6.34 -0.09
CA VAL A 15 -4.76 6.05 -1.48
C VAL A 15 -4.72 7.33 -2.31
N MET A 16 -5.75 8.17 -2.25
CA MET A 16 -5.79 9.44 -2.99
C MET A 16 -4.68 10.39 -2.53
N ARG A 17 -4.44 10.51 -1.22
CA ARG A 17 -3.33 11.32 -0.67
C ARG A 17 -1.98 10.82 -1.19
N MET A 18 -1.77 9.51 -1.21
CA MET A 18 -0.54 8.89 -1.70
C MET A 18 -0.37 9.10 -3.20
N ARG A 19 -1.40 8.83 -4.00
CA ARG A 19 -1.39 9.06 -5.46
C ARG A 19 -1.06 10.51 -5.79
N ALA A 20 -1.70 11.48 -5.13
CA ALA A 20 -1.43 12.90 -5.36
C ALA A 20 0.03 13.29 -5.04
N ALA A 21 0.65 12.65 -4.03
CA ALA A 21 2.07 12.83 -3.74
C ALA A 21 2.96 12.15 -4.79
N LEU A 22 2.64 10.92 -5.19
CA LEU A 22 3.38 10.13 -6.17
C LEU A 22 3.34 10.75 -7.58
N ASP A 23 2.22 11.36 -7.98
CA ASP A 23 2.06 12.02 -9.28
C ASP A 23 2.99 13.25 -9.45
N ARG A 24 3.69 13.68 -8.38
CA ARG A 24 4.69 14.77 -8.43
C ARG A 24 6.08 14.31 -8.88
N PHE A 25 6.31 13.00 -9.01
CA PHE A 25 7.62 12.44 -9.36
C PHE A 25 7.62 11.88 -10.78
N ASP A 26 8.74 12.07 -11.47
CA ASP A 26 9.13 11.31 -12.65
C ASP A 26 10.14 10.21 -12.28
N ASP A 27 10.60 9.42 -13.26
CA ASP A 27 11.60 8.37 -13.05
C ASP A 27 12.87 8.90 -12.33
N PRO A 28 13.56 9.95 -12.83
CA PRO A 28 14.74 10.51 -12.16
C PRO A 28 14.50 10.99 -10.72
N ALA A 29 13.41 11.72 -10.48
CA ALA A 29 13.10 12.22 -9.14
C ALA A 29 12.75 11.08 -8.19
N ALA A 30 11.97 10.10 -8.64
CA ALA A 30 11.59 8.96 -7.81
C ALA A 30 12.77 8.08 -7.39
N GLU A 31 13.82 8.00 -8.22
CA GLU A 31 15.05 7.28 -7.89
C GLU A 31 15.99 8.06 -6.96
N ARG A 32 15.99 9.39 -7.08
CA ARG A 32 16.83 10.28 -6.28
C ARG A 32 16.26 10.50 -4.88
N GLU A 33 14.97 10.82 -4.78
CA GLU A 33 14.36 11.26 -3.52
C GLU A 33 14.14 10.09 -2.57
N ARG A 34 14.66 10.23 -1.35
CA ARG A 34 14.57 9.22 -0.29
C ARG A 34 13.27 9.30 0.49
N VAL A 35 12.68 8.16 0.86
CA VAL A 35 11.52 8.12 1.79
C VAL A 35 11.91 7.64 3.20
N GLY A 36 13.20 7.37 3.40
CA GLY A 36 13.79 6.86 4.62
C GLY A 36 15.29 6.59 4.42
N PRO A 37 15.95 5.88 5.35
CA PRO A 37 17.39 5.65 5.26
C PRO A 37 17.78 4.73 4.09
N LYS A 38 16.93 3.75 3.75
CA LYS A 38 17.23 2.70 2.77
C LYS A 38 16.56 2.89 1.41
N TRP A 39 15.35 3.44 1.38
CA TRP A 39 14.50 3.42 0.18
C TRP A 39 14.32 4.80 -0.44
N ASN A 40 14.23 4.82 -1.77
CA ASN A 40 13.71 5.94 -2.53
C ASN A 40 12.21 5.79 -2.82
N VAL A 41 11.61 6.80 -3.45
CA VAL A 41 10.18 6.81 -3.79
C VAL A 41 9.81 5.65 -4.71
N ARG A 42 10.66 5.31 -5.69
CA ARG A 42 10.43 4.17 -6.58
C ARG A 42 10.38 2.84 -5.81
N ASP A 43 11.31 2.63 -4.90
CA ASP A 43 11.36 1.42 -4.07
C ASP A 43 10.11 1.32 -3.18
N LEU A 44 9.61 2.46 -2.67
CA LEU A 44 8.36 2.52 -1.92
C LEU A 44 7.14 2.11 -2.77
N VAL A 45 7.06 2.54 -4.03
CA VAL A 45 5.96 2.12 -4.91
C VAL A 45 6.03 0.62 -5.16
N GLY A 46 7.21 0.05 -5.43
CA GLY A 46 7.37 -1.40 -5.56
C GLY A 46 6.95 -2.16 -4.29
N HIS A 47 7.23 -1.58 -3.11
CA HIS A 47 6.78 -2.11 -1.83
C HIS A 47 5.24 -2.11 -1.71
N PHE A 48 4.56 -1.01 -2.05
CA PHE A 48 3.10 -0.95 -2.05
C PHE A 48 2.47 -1.90 -3.07
N VAL A 49 3.00 -1.99 -4.29
CA VAL A 49 2.53 -2.95 -5.30
C VAL A 49 2.46 -4.37 -4.71
N PHE A 50 3.51 -4.79 -4.01
CA PHE A 50 3.55 -6.11 -3.40
C PHE A 50 2.53 -6.25 -2.27
N TRP A 51 2.59 -5.38 -1.26
CA TRP A 51 1.80 -5.54 -0.05
C TRP A 51 0.31 -5.33 -0.29
N ASP A 52 -0.09 -4.42 -1.19
CA ASP A 52 -1.49 -4.24 -1.56
C ASP A 52 -2.04 -5.48 -2.29
N THR A 53 -1.20 -6.08 -3.16
CA THR A 53 -1.54 -7.33 -3.86
C THR A 53 -1.68 -8.49 -2.88
N GLU A 54 -0.71 -8.66 -1.98
CA GLU A 54 -0.71 -9.72 -0.97
C GLU A 54 -1.89 -9.55 -0.02
N ALA A 55 -2.16 -8.32 0.45
CA ALA A 55 -3.29 -8.00 1.29
C ALA A 55 -4.62 -8.41 0.65
N ALA A 56 -4.78 -8.09 -0.63
CA ALA A 56 -5.97 -8.45 -1.39
C ALA A 56 -6.11 -9.97 -1.59
N GLU A 57 -5.00 -10.67 -1.83
CA GLU A 57 -4.99 -12.13 -2.06
C GLU A 57 -5.27 -12.96 -0.81
N ARG A 58 -4.81 -12.49 0.36
CA ARG A 58 -5.04 -13.19 1.64
C ARG A 58 -6.42 -12.92 2.23
N MET A 59 -7.05 -11.81 1.87
CA MET A 59 -8.30 -11.38 2.49
C MET A 59 -9.43 -12.43 2.44
N PRO A 60 -9.70 -13.11 1.31
CA PRO A 60 -10.73 -14.15 1.25
C PRO A 60 -10.40 -15.36 2.13
N GLU A 61 -9.13 -15.72 2.24
CA GLU A 61 -8.65 -16.84 3.05
C GLU A 61 -8.87 -16.56 4.53
N ILE A 62 -8.54 -15.34 4.97
CA ILE A 62 -8.69 -14.88 6.35
C ILE A 62 -10.18 -14.72 6.69
N ALA A 63 -10.99 -14.17 5.77
CA ALA A 63 -12.44 -14.12 5.93
C ALA A 63 -13.08 -15.52 6.05
N GLY A 64 -12.49 -16.52 5.39
CA GLY A 64 -12.84 -17.94 5.51
C GLY A 64 -12.34 -18.62 6.79
N GLY A 65 -11.75 -17.88 7.74
CA GLY A 65 -11.29 -18.39 9.03
C GLY A 65 -9.84 -18.87 9.07
N ARG A 66 -9.06 -18.72 7.99
CA ARG A 66 -7.61 -18.95 8.08
C ARG A 66 -6.95 -17.84 8.89
N LYS A 67 -5.86 -18.18 9.58
CA LYS A 67 -5.05 -17.18 10.25
C LYS A 67 -4.31 -16.33 9.20
N PRO A 68 -4.11 -15.02 9.45
CA PRO A 68 -3.20 -14.21 8.66
C PRO A 68 -1.81 -14.88 8.59
N PRO A 69 -1.10 -14.80 7.45
CA PRO A 69 0.24 -15.35 7.36
C PRO A 69 1.19 -14.61 8.29
N ASP A 70 2.11 -15.35 8.91
CA ASP A 70 3.20 -14.79 9.70
C ASP A 70 4.40 -14.56 8.78
N TYR A 71 4.73 -13.30 8.51
CA TYR A 71 5.84 -12.94 7.62
C TYR A 71 7.08 -12.56 8.41
N ASP A 72 8.22 -13.08 7.95
CA ASP A 72 9.49 -12.38 8.14
C ASP A 72 9.51 -11.14 7.24
N PHE A 73 9.01 -10.02 7.78
CA PHE A 73 8.84 -8.78 7.05
C PHE A 73 10.17 -8.26 6.46
N ASP A 74 11.28 -8.42 7.17
CA ASP A 74 12.59 -7.95 6.69
C ASP A 74 13.04 -8.76 5.48
N ARG A 75 12.94 -10.09 5.56
CA ARG A 75 13.28 -10.97 4.44
C ARG A 75 12.40 -10.69 3.23
N VAL A 76 11.08 -10.60 3.41
CA VAL A 76 10.13 -10.33 2.32
C VAL A 76 10.39 -8.95 1.72
N ASN A 77 10.58 -7.92 2.54
CA ASN A 77 10.89 -6.58 2.06
C ASN A 77 12.20 -6.53 1.25
N ASP A 78 13.21 -7.29 1.64
CA ASP A 78 14.47 -7.41 0.88
C ASP A 78 14.28 -8.11 -0.46
N GLU A 79 13.45 -9.15 -0.51
CA GLU A 79 13.08 -9.84 -1.75
C GLU A 79 12.30 -8.91 -2.70
N VAL A 80 11.31 -8.21 -2.18
CA VAL A 80 10.49 -7.23 -2.91
C VAL A 80 11.36 -6.09 -3.43
N PHE A 81 12.23 -5.53 -2.59
CA PHE A 81 13.20 -4.51 -2.99
C PHE A 81 14.07 -5.00 -4.16
N ARG A 82 14.64 -6.21 -4.07
CA ARG A 82 15.44 -6.81 -5.15
C ARG A 82 14.64 -7.06 -6.43
N LYS A 83 13.36 -7.43 -6.31
CA LYS A 83 12.46 -7.69 -7.45
C LYS A 83 12.16 -6.40 -8.21
N TYR A 84 11.73 -5.36 -7.51
CA TYR A 84 11.21 -4.14 -8.14
C TYR A 84 12.29 -3.10 -8.47
N ARG A 85 13.49 -3.16 -7.88
CA ARG A 85 14.58 -2.21 -8.18
C ARG A 85 15.02 -2.15 -9.65
N ARG A 86 14.61 -3.12 -10.48
CA ARG A 86 14.91 -3.20 -11.91
C ARG A 86 13.80 -2.62 -12.79
N MET A 87 12.64 -2.30 -12.22
CA MET A 87 11.53 -1.67 -12.92
C MET A 87 11.61 -0.16 -12.77
N SER A 88 11.26 0.59 -13.83
CA SER A 88 11.15 2.04 -13.74
C SER A 88 9.92 2.46 -12.94
N TYR A 89 9.96 3.67 -12.39
CA TYR A 89 8.86 4.22 -11.61
C TYR A 89 7.58 4.34 -12.44
N VAL A 90 7.67 4.79 -13.69
CA VAL A 90 6.54 4.88 -14.63
C VAL A 90 5.88 3.52 -14.90
N MET A 91 6.62 2.42 -14.81
CA MET A 91 6.06 1.07 -14.95
C MET A 91 5.43 0.54 -13.66
N LEU A 92 5.88 1.03 -12.50
CA LEU A 92 5.36 0.62 -11.19
C LEU A 92 4.06 1.33 -10.83
N VAL A 93 3.89 2.61 -11.19
CA VAL A 93 2.68 3.38 -10.83
C VAL A 93 1.39 2.74 -11.34
N PRO A 94 1.27 2.26 -12.60
CA PRO A 94 0.07 1.55 -13.05
C PRO A 94 -0.18 0.24 -12.29
N GLN A 95 0.88 -0.47 -11.90
CA GLN A 95 0.76 -1.70 -11.11
C GLN A 95 0.26 -1.39 -9.71
N LEU A 96 0.69 -0.28 -9.10
CA LEU A 96 0.19 0.16 -7.80
C LEU A 96 -1.29 0.46 -7.90
N ARG A 97 -1.72 1.20 -8.92
CA ARG A 97 -3.14 1.52 -9.14
C ARG A 97 -4.00 0.26 -9.23
N ALA A 98 -3.53 -0.76 -9.96
CA ALA A 98 -4.22 -2.04 -10.06
C ALA A 98 -4.25 -2.81 -8.72
N ALA A 99 -3.17 -2.77 -7.93
CA ALA A 99 -3.11 -3.41 -6.62
C ALA A 99 -4.07 -2.73 -5.61
N GLU A 100 -4.11 -1.40 -5.59
CA GLU A 100 -5.04 -0.61 -4.76
C GLU A 100 -6.51 -0.91 -5.12
N GLU A 101 -6.83 -1.03 -6.41
CA GLU A 101 -8.16 -1.42 -6.88
C GLU A 101 -8.53 -2.84 -6.46
N LYS A 102 -7.59 -3.78 -6.56
CA LYS A 102 -7.75 -5.16 -6.11
C LYS A 102 -7.99 -5.22 -4.60
N LEU A 103 -7.26 -4.43 -3.82
CA LEU A 103 -7.43 -4.34 -2.36
C LEU A 103 -8.79 -3.74 -1.99
N ALA A 104 -9.21 -2.66 -2.65
CA ALA A 104 -10.55 -2.10 -2.45
C ALA A 104 -11.67 -3.12 -2.79
N ALA A 105 -11.50 -3.87 -3.87
CA ALA A 105 -12.44 -4.92 -4.25
C ALA A 105 -12.49 -6.06 -3.21
N ALA A 106 -11.33 -6.46 -2.68
CA ALA A 106 -11.26 -7.46 -1.62
C ALA A 106 -12.00 -6.99 -0.36
N ILE A 107 -11.79 -5.74 0.09
CA ILE A 107 -12.52 -5.16 1.24
C ILE A 107 -14.03 -5.15 1.00
N ARG A 108 -14.48 -4.81 -0.23
CA ARG A 108 -15.91 -4.83 -0.58
C ARG A 108 -16.52 -6.24 -0.48
N ALA A 109 -15.74 -7.26 -0.81
CA ALA A 109 -16.21 -8.65 -0.84
C ALA A 109 -16.32 -9.29 0.55
N VAL A 110 -15.67 -8.72 1.58
CA VAL A 110 -15.75 -9.26 2.95
C VAL A 110 -17.19 -9.09 3.49
N PRO A 111 -17.81 -10.15 4.05
CA PRO A 111 -19.07 -10.05 4.78
C PRO A 111 -19.03 -8.96 5.86
N ALA A 112 -20.06 -8.12 5.95
CA ALA A 112 -20.01 -6.90 6.74
C ALA A 112 -19.82 -7.16 8.25
N GLU A 113 -20.36 -8.28 8.74
CA GLU A 113 -20.21 -8.78 10.10
C GLU A 113 -18.74 -9.07 10.46
N LEU A 114 -17.93 -9.53 9.50
CA LEU A 114 -16.51 -9.79 9.71
C LEU A 114 -15.68 -8.50 9.71
N LEU A 115 -16.23 -7.36 9.29
CA LEU A 115 -15.54 -6.06 9.33
C LEU A 115 -15.71 -5.32 10.67
N ILE A 116 -16.34 -5.93 11.66
CA ILE A 116 -16.58 -5.30 12.98
C ILE A 116 -15.46 -5.68 13.95
N ASP A 117 -15.33 -6.97 14.25
CA ASP A 117 -14.34 -7.52 15.18
C ASP A 117 -14.00 -8.96 14.74
N SER A 118 -12.92 -9.10 13.97
CA SER A 118 -12.46 -10.38 13.45
C SER A 118 -11.00 -10.31 12.98
N PRO A 119 -10.34 -11.45 12.72
CA PRO A 119 -9.01 -11.45 12.12
C PRO A 119 -8.92 -10.73 10.77
N VAL A 120 -9.96 -10.80 9.92
CA VAL A 120 -9.96 -10.07 8.64
C VAL A 120 -10.16 -8.57 8.87
N ARG A 121 -10.84 -8.16 9.94
CA ARG A 121 -10.90 -6.75 10.31
C ARG A 121 -9.52 -6.22 10.71
N THR A 122 -8.81 -6.92 11.59
CA THR A 122 -7.43 -6.56 11.96
C THR A 122 -6.54 -6.48 10.72
N TRP A 123 -6.65 -7.45 9.81
CA TRP A 123 -5.92 -7.45 8.54
C TRP A 123 -6.22 -6.22 7.67
N VAL A 124 -7.48 -5.79 7.58
CA VAL A 124 -7.86 -4.56 6.84
C VAL A 124 -7.26 -3.31 7.51
N ASP A 125 -7.32 -3.20 8.83
CA ASP A 125 -6.75 -2.04 9.52
C ASP A 125 -5.22 -1.98 9.30
N GLU A 126 -4.50 -3.08 9.52
CA GLU A 126 -3.04 -3.12 9.39
C GLU A 126 -2.56 -2.97 7.95
N ALA A 127 -3.08 -3.78 7.03
CA ALA A 127 -2.56 -3.91 5.68
C ALA A 127 -3.10 -2.85 4.70
N ALA A 128 -4.28 -2.27 4.96
CA ALA A 128 -4.88 -1.29 4.05
C ALA A 128 -4.92 0.13 4.61
N ILE A 129 -4.97 0.33 5.93
CA ILE A 129 -5.16 1.66 6.51
C ILE A 129 -3.87 2.16 7.17
N GLU A 130 -3.39 1.42 8.17
CA GLU A 130 -2.20 1.79 8.94
C GLU A 130 -0.93 1.74 8.10
N HIS A 131 -0.87 0.84 7.11
CA HIS A 131 0.27 0.71 6.21
C HIS A 131 0.60 2.02 5.49
N TYR A 132 -0.37 2.68 4.85
CA TYR A 132 -0.12 3.97 4.21
C TYR A 132 0.20 5.05 5.24
N ASP A 133 -0.47 5.08 6.39
CA ASP A 133 -0.17 6.10 7.42
C ASP A 133 1.27 5.97 7.93
N ARG A 134 1.81 4.76 8.06
CA ARG A 134 3.20 4.52 8.43
C ARG A 134 4.21 5.08 7.42
N HIS A 135 3.89 5.01 6.12
CA HIS A 135 4.79 5.47 5.06
C HIS A 135 4.59 6.94 4.65
N TRP A 136 3.49 7.56 5.07
CA TRP A 136 3.16 8.93 4.70
C TRP A 136 4.24 9.97 5.10
N PRO A 137 4.81 9.97 6.32
CA PRO A 137 5.80 10.99 6.69
C PRO A 137 7.02 11.00 5.77
N GLY A 138 7.50 9.83 5.38
CA GLY A 138 8.65 9.68 4.49
C GLY A 138 8.36 10.20 3.08
N LEU A 139 7.22 9.82 2.51
CA LEU A 139 6.80 10.29 1.19
C LEU A 139 6.54 11.79 1.19
N LYS A 140 5.85 12.32 2.22
CA LYS A 140 5.61 13.76 2.35
C LYS A 140 6.93 14.54 2.40
N ALA A 141 7.91 14.07 3.18
CA ALA A 141 9.22 14.71 3.25
C ALA A 141 9.95 14.67 1.89
N ALA A 142 9.79 13.60 1.11
CA ALA A 142 10.32 13.52 -0.26
C ALA A 142 9.66 14.55 -1.18
N VAL A 143 8.34 14.72 -1.08
CA VAL A 143 7.59 15.73 -1.82
C VAL A 143 8.06 17.15 -1.47
N ASP A 144 8.28 17.43 -0.19
CA ASP A 144 8.72 18.76 0.29
C ASP A 144 10.13 19.14 -0.21
N ARG A 145 10.94 18.17 -0.66
CA ARG A 145 12.27 18.41 -1.26
C ARG A 145 12.26 18.62 -2.77
N LEU A 146 11.13 18.37 -3.44
CA LEU A 146 11.01 18.69 -4.86
C LEU A 146 11.10 20.21 -5.05
N PRO A 147 11.75 20.67 -6.13
CA PRO A 147 11.76 22.08 -6.46
C PRO A 147 10.32 22.59 -6.63
N ALA A 148 10.06 23.82 -6.19
CA ALA A 148 8.80 24.48 -6.48
C ALA A 148 8.64 24.57 -8.01
N SER A 149 7.48 24.10 -8.51
CA SER A 149 7.09 24.24 -9.91
C SER A 149 6.73 25.67 -10.24
#